data_AF-A0AAV1IB01-F1
#
_entry.id   AF-A0AAV1IB01-F1
#
_cell.length_a   1.000
_cell.length_b   1.000
_cell.length_c   1.000
_cell.angle_alpha   90.00
_cell.angle_beta   90.00
_cell.angle_gamma   90.00
#
_symmetry.space_group_name_H-M   'P 1'
#
loop_
_entity.id
_entity.type
_entity.pdbx_description
1 polymer ?
#
loop_
_entity_poly.entity_id
_entity_poly.type
_entity_poly.pdbx_seq_one_letter_code
_entity_poly.pdbx_strand_id
1 'polypeptide(L)'
;MTSLAAFSSVAPAALLQRRTQAARSSTVTCRNGRQQIVCGPLNMSQKAVETAAENLRKMAVVLGSSLFVAGASQALTYDELQGLTYLQVKGSGIANTCPVLEGGSSNLKDLKAGNYSMSKFCLEPTSFTVKEESQFKGGEPEFVKTKLMTRLTYTLDEISGKFNVDGSGNVDFKEEDGIDYAPVTVQMPGGERVPFLFTIKELQAKGSLGGFGGDFVVPSYRGSSFLDPKGRGGSTGYDNAVALPARSDSDELAKENNKSVAALKGQAVFSVAKIDPSTGEVAGVFESIQPSDTDLGSKAPKDVKITGLWYGQLS
;
A
#
# COMPACT_ATOMS: atom_id res chain seq x y z
N MET A 1 -76.50 -24.92 14.51
CA MET A 1 -77.78 -24.18 14.51
C MET A 1 -77.47 -22.70 14.68
N THR A 2 -77.78 -21.89 13.64
CA THR A 2 -78.20 -20.46 13.64
C THR A 2 -77.43 -19.45 14.52
N SER A 3 -76.65 -18.52 13.95
CA SER A 3 -77.04 -17.17 13.41
C SER A 3 -77.31 -16.16 14.57
N LEU A 4 -76.76 -14.94 14.68
CA LEU A 4 -76.64 -13.80 13.75
C LEU A 4 -75.66 -12.73 14.32
N ALA A 5 -75.00 -11.97 13.42
CA ALA A 5 -74.82 -10.49 13.31
C ALA A 5 -74.56 -9.61 14.57
N ALA A 6 -73.95 -8.42 14.52
CA ALA A 6 -73.15 -7.64 13.58
C ALA A 6 -72.71 -6.38 14.36
N PHE A 7 -71.55 -5.77 14.05
CA PHE A 7 -71.38 -4.32 14.19
C PHE A 7 -70.38 -3.81 13.15
N SER A 8 -70.84 -2.86 12.35
CA SER A 8 -70.11 -2.10 11.34
C SER A 8 -69.51 -0.83 11.93
N SER A 9 -68.33 -0.40 11.46
CA SER A 9 -68.12 0.91 10.81
C SER A 9 -66.65 1.03 10.35
N VAL A 10 -66.41 1.19 9.05
CA VAL A 10 -66.02 2.44 8.34
C VAL A 10 -64.52 2.78 8.46
N ALA A 11 -63.86 2.82 7.30
CA ALA A 11 -62.47 3.20 7.02
C ALA A 11 -62.29 4.76 7.01
N PRO A 12 -61.25 5.39 6.42
CA PRO A 12 -59.86 5.02 6.09
C PRO A 12 -58.79 6.11 6.44
N ALA A 13 -57.53 5.81 6.13
CA ALA A 13 -56.46 6.69 5.62
C ALA A 13 -56.15 8.06 6.29
N ALA A 14 -54.94 8.16 6.87
CA ALA A 14 -54.19 9.42 6.92
C ALA A 14 -52.68 9.17 6.74
N LEU A 15 -52.16 9.80 5.69
CA LEU A 15 -50.76 10.03 5.34
C LEU A 15 -49.86 10.35 6.54
N LEU A 16 -48.68 9.72 6.62
CA LEU A 16 -47.52 10.32 7.28
C LEU A 16 -46.25 9.97 6.50
N GLN A 17 -45.92 10.87 5.59
CA GLN A 17 -44.63 10.93 4.90
C GLN A 17 -43.50 10.98 5.94
N ARG A 18 -42.55 10.04 5.82
CA ARG A 18 -41.26 10.11 6.50
C ARG A 18 -40.53 11.36 6.03
N ARG A 19 -40.49 12.39 6.89
CA ARG A 19 -39.59 13.54 6.75
C ARG A 19 -38.16 13.03 6.68
N THR A 20 -37.53 13.17 5.53
CA THR A 20 -36.07 13.24 5.40
C THR A 20 -35.58 14.41 6.25
N GLN A 21 -34.95 14.13 7.40
CA GLN A 21 -34.22 15.14 8.14
C GLN A 21 -32.95 15.47 7.36
N ALA A 22 -32.99 16.59 6.63
CA ALA A 22 -31.78 17.24 6.13
C ALA A 22 -30.96 17.72 7.34
N ALA A 23 -29.78 17.12 7.53
CA ALA A 23 -28.81 17.59 8.49
C ALA A 23 -28.46 19.06 8.17
N ARG A 24 -28.77 19.97 9.09
CA ARG A 24 -28.35 21.38 9.01
C ARG A 24 -26.83 21.43 9.12
N SER A 25 -26.17 21.68 7.99
CA SER A 25 -24.76 22.04 7.95
C SER A 25 -24.63 23.52 8.32
N SER A 26 -23.96 23.82 9.43
CA SER A 26 -23.66 25.18 9.87
C SER A 26 -22.48 25.71 9.05
N THR A 27 -22.76 26.50 8.02
CA THR A 27 -21.74 27.24 7.24
C THR A 27 -21.26 28.47 8.01
N VAL A 28 -19.96 28.52 8.31
CA VAL A 28 -19.27 29.72 8.83
C VAL A 28 -18.82 30.57 7.64
N THR A 29 -19.27 31.82 7.57
CA THR A 29 -18.87 32.79 6.53
C THR A 29 -17.77 33.72 7.04
N CYS A 30 -16.60 33.69 6.40
CA CYS A 30 -15.57 34.71 6.54
C CYS A 30 -15.53 35.59 5.29
N ARG A 31 -15.57 36.93 5.47
CA ARG A 31 -15.50 37.93 4.39
C ARG A 31 -14.06 38.47 4.28
N ASN A 32 -13.47 38.42 3.09
CA ASN A 32 -12.47 39.40 2.67
C ASN A 32 -12.72 39.80 1.20
N GLY A 33 -12.41 41.05 0.86
CA GLY A 33 -12.89 41.74 -0.33
C GLY A 33 -12.61 41.02 -1.66
N ARG A 34 -13.66 40.95 -2.51
CA ARG A 34 -13.64 40.55 -3.93
C ARG A 34 -13.13 39.13 -4.26
N GLN A 35 -13.85 38.11 -3.78
CA GLN A 35 -14.30 36.91 -4.54
C GLN A 35 -14.88 35.88 -3.55
N GLN A 36 -15.95 35.20 -3.93
CA GLN A 36 -16.70 34.28 -3.06
C GLN A 36 -16.16 32.86 -3.24
N ILE A 37 -15.35 32.36 -2.30
CA ILE A 37 -14.85 30.98 -2.29
C ILE A 37 -15.61 30.20 -1.21
N VAL A 38 -16.26 29.10 -1.59
CA VAL A 38 -16.94 28.18 -0.67
C VAL A 38 -15.94 27.10 -0.25
N CYS A 39 -15.49 27.13 1.00
CA CYS A 39 -14.68 26.06 1.58
C CYS A 39 -15.60 25.04 2.26
N GLY A 40 -15.70 23.82 1.71
CA GLY A 40 -16.31 22.67 2.38
C GLY A 40 -15.30 21.94 3.29
N PRO A 41 -15.76 21.13 4.26
CA PRO A 41 -14.87 20.37 5.12
C PRO A 41 -14.11 19.30 4.31
N LEU A 42 -12.79 19.23 4.51
CA LEU A 42 -11.87 18.26 3.93
C LEU A 42 -12.11 16.86 4.52
N ASN A 43 -13.05 16.11 3.96
CA ASN A 43 -13.15 14.66 4.15
C ASN A 43 -12.49 13.94 2.97
N MET A 44 -11.15 14.03 2.87
CA MET A 44 -10.37 13.32 1.84
C MET A 44 -10.16 11.83 2.16
N SER A 45 -10.15 11.45 3.45
CA SER A 45 -9.84 10.07 3.88
C SER A 45 -10.95 9.07 3.54
N GLN A 46 -12.23 9.44 3.68
CA GLN A 46 -13.34 8.49 3.48
C GLN A 46 -13.66 8.25 1.99
N LYS A 47 -13.52 9.27 1.14
CA LYS A 47 -13.79 9.14 -0.31
C LYS A 47 -12.76 8.25 -1.02
N ALA A 48 -11.50 8.27 -0.59
CA ALA A 48 -10.47 7.41 -1.19
C ALA A 48 -10.76 5.92 -0.93
N VAL A 49 -11.24 5.59 0.26
CA VAL A 49 -11.58 4.21 0.66
C VAL A 49 -12.82 3.70 -0.08
N GLU A 50 -13.87 4.52 -0.24
CA GLU A 50 -15.06 4.13 -1.02
C GLU A 50 -14.76 3.96 -2.52
N THR A 51 -13.92 4.83 -3.10
CA THR A 51 -13.58 4.76 -4.52
C THR A 51 -12.72 3.54 -4.85
N ALA A 52 -11.86 3.11 -3.92
CA ALA A 52 -11.08 1.88 -4.06
C ALA A 52 -11.98 0.62 -4.00
N ALA A 53 -12.98 0.61 -3.11
CA ALA A 53 -13.91 -0.50 -2.95
C ALA A 53 -14.83 -0.71 -4.17
N GLU A 54 -15.22 0.36 -4.88
CA GLU A 54 -16.05 0.25 -6.09
C GLU A 54 -15.29 -0.29 -7.31
N ASN A 55 -13.99 -0.02 -7.42
CA ASN A 55 -13.18 -0.49 -8.55
C ASN A 55 -12.85 -1.99 -8.48
N LEU A 56 -12.73 -2.54 -7.27
CA LEU A 56 -12.56 -3.98 -7.03
C LEU A 56 -13.75 -4.81 -7.51
N ARG A 57 -14.98 -4.27 -7.46
CA ARG A 57 -16.19 -4.97 -7.93
C ARG A 57 -16.29 -5.11 -9.45
N LYS A 58 -15.57 -4.26 -10.21
CA LYS A 58 -15.63 -4.26 -11.69
C LYS A 58 -14.61 -5.19 -12.36
N MET A 59 -13.60 -5.67 -11.63
CA MET A 59 -12.54 -6.53 -12.18
C MET A 59 -12.85 -8.04 -12.15
N ALA A 60 -13.94 -8.46 -11.49
CA ALA A 60 -14.26 -9.88 -11.30
C ALA A 60 -14.71 -10.65 -12.57
N VAL A 61 -14.76 -10.02 -13.75
CA VAL A 61 -15.37 -10.61 -14.97
C VAL A 61 -14.34 -11.02 -16.05
N VAL A 62 -13.04 -10.80 -15.87
CA VAL A 62 -12.04 -11.16 -16.90
C VAL A 62 -11.02 -12.16 -16.39
N LEU A 63 -11.46 -13.39 -16.12
CA LEU A 63 -10.58 -14.55 -15.97
C LEU A 63 -11.00 -15.59 -17.00
N GLY A 64 -10.39 -15.53 -18.18
CA GLY A 64 -10.72 -16.45 -19.27
C GLY A 64 -9.89 -16.24 -20.52
N SER A 65 -8.56 -16.31 -20.43
CA SER A 65 -7.69 -16.78 -21.52
C SER A 65 -6.25 -16.95 -21.03
N SER A 66 -5.77 -18.18 -21.10
CA SER A 66 -4.40 -18.62 -20.82
C SER A 66 -3.42 -18.06 -21.86
N LEU A 67 -2.45 -17.27 -21.40
CA LEU A 67 -1.19 -17.02 -22.11
C LEU A 67 -0.05 -17.58 -21.27
N PHE A 68 0.57 -18.63 -21.79
CA PHE A 68 1.82 -19.17 -21.29
C PHE A 68 2.93 -18.13 -21.48
N VAL A 69 3.38 -17.51 -20.38
CA VAL A 69 4.65 -16.79 -20.31
C VAL A 69 5.63 -17.69 -19.56
N ALA A 70 6.59 -18.25 -20.29
CA ALA A 70 7.73 -18.93 -19.73
C ALA A 70 8.60 -17.91 -18.96
N GLY A 71 8.85 -18.18 -17.68
CA GLY A 71 9.71 -17.37 -16.81
C GLY A 71 9.12 -17.00 -15.44
N ALA A 72 7.82 -17.21 -15.23
CA ALA A 72 7.22 -17.09 -13.90
C ALA A 72 7.47 -18.40 -13.13
N SER A 73 8.29 -18.35 -12.09
CA SER A 73 8.33 -19.38 -11.06
C SER A 73 6.90 -19.68 -10.62
N GLN A 74 6.47 -20.93 -10.75
CA GLN A 74 5.21 -21.40 -10.17
C GLN A 74 5.30 -21.15 -8.67
N ALA A 75 4.37 -20.37 -8.12
CA ALA A 75 4.35 -20.12 -6.69
C ALA A 75 4.04 -21.45 -5.98
N LEU A 76 4.88 -21.81 -5.00
CA LEU A 76 4.80 -23.07 -4.26
C LEU A 76 4.11 -22.86 -2.91
N THR A 77 3.54 -23.92 -2.35
CA THR A 77 3.11 -23.91 -0.94
C THR A 77 4.31 -23.82 0.01
N TYR A 78 4.07 -23.45 1.26
CA TYR A 78 5.14 -23.35 2.25
C TYR A 78 5.84 -24.71 2.46
N ASP A 79 5.09 -25.80 2.55
CA ASP A 79 5.62 -27.14 2.74
C ASP A 79 6.47 -27.64 1.56
N GLU A 80 6.03 -27.35 0.33
CA GLU A 80 6.82 -27.66 -0.87
C GLU A 80 8.13 -26.88 -0.90
N LEU A 81 8.10 -25.61 -0.50
CA LEU A 81 9.30 -24.78 -0.41
C LEU A 81 10.28 -25.33 0.62
N GLN A 82 9.79 -25.79 1.78
CA GLN A 82 10.62 -26.44 2.81
C GLN A 82 11.15 -27.82 2.38
N GLY A 83 10.45 -28.51 1.47
CA GLY A 83 10.90 -29.78 0.89
C GLY A 83 12.08 -29.64 -0.07
N LEU A 84 12.38 -28.43 -0.55
CA LEU A 84 13.49 -28.16 -1.46
C LEU A 84 14.76 -27.79 -0.71
N THR A 85 15.88 -28.34 -1.18
CA THR A 85 17.21 -27.94 -0.68
C THR A 85 17.61 -26.58 -1.25
N TYR A 86 18.48 -25.87 -0.53
CA TYR A 86 19.03 -24.59 -0.97
C TYR A 86 19.59 -24.63 -2.41
N LEU A 87 20.26 -25.71 -2.81
CA LEU A 87 20.83 -25.85 -4.15
C LEU A 87 19.77 -26.00 -5.25
N GLN A 88 18.59 -26.52 -4.92
CA GLN A 88 17.46 -26.59 -5.86
C GLN A 88 16.76 -25.24 -6.02
N VAL A 89 16.72 -24.44 -4.95
CA VAL A 89 16.12 -23.09 -4.98
C VAL A 89 17.08 -22.05 -5.59
N LYS A 90 18.39 -22.24 -5.44
CA LYS A 90 19.40 -21.30 -5.90
C LYS A 90 19.33 -21.11 -7.42
N GLY A 91 18.96 -19.90 -7.84
CA GLY A 91 18.93 -19.49 -9.25
C GLY A 91 17.63 -19.83 -9.99
N SER A 92 16.67 -20.49 -9.35
CA SER A 92 15.36 -20.77 -9.95
C SER A 92 14.42 -19.55 -9.95
N GLY A 93 14.67 -18.59 -9.04
CA GLY A 93 13.80 -17.43 -8.82
C GLY A 93 12.71 -17.65 -7.79
N ILE A 94 12.49 -18.91 -7.35
CA ILE A 94 11.48 -19.28 -6.34
C ILE A 94 11.75 -18.64 -4.98
N ALA A 95 13.02 -18.34 -4.65
CA ALA A 95 13.37 -17.64 -3.41
C ALA A 95 12.78 -16.22 -3.29
N ASN A 96 12.30 -15.63 -4.39
CA ASN A 96 11.72 -14.28 -4.39
C ASN A 96 10.18 -14.34 -4.55
N THR A 97 9.56 -15.51 -4.45
CA THR A 97 8.09 -15.65 -4.48
C THR A 97 7.55 -15.95 -3.10
N CYS A 98 6.40 -15.38 -2.74
CA CYS A 98 5.73 -15.74 -1.49
C CYS A 98 5.05 -17.10 -1.61
N PRO A 99 4.95 -17.88 -0.52
CA PRO A 99 4.17 -19.10 -0.50
C PRO A 99 2.69 -18.85 -0.85
N VAL A 100 2.08 -19.80 -1.55
CA VAL A 100 0.65 -19.76 -1.88
C VAL A 100 -0.15 -20.75 -1.05
N LEU A 101 -1.36 -20.36 -0.68
CA LEU A 101 -2.35 -21.25 -0.08
C LEU A 101 -3.13 -21.96 -1.19
N GLU A 102 -2.79 -23.23 -1.44
CA GLU A 102 -3.58 -24.13 -2.30
C GLU A 102 -4.89 -24.52 -1.59
N GLY A 103 -4.79 -24.86 -0.30
CA GLY A 103 -5.91 -25.12 0.61
C GLY A 103 -6.49 -23.86 1.26
N GLY A 104 -7.45 -24.06 2.16
CA GLY A 104 -8.05 -22.99 2.98
C GLY A 104 -9.40 -22.48 2.49
N SER A 105 -9.99 -21.64 3.33
CA SER A 105 -11.31 -21.04 3.15
C SER A 105 -11.19 -19.57 2.76
N SER A 106 -12.07 -19.11 1.87
CA SER A 106 -12.24 -17.68 1.57
C SER A 106 -13.15 -16.98 2.58
N ASN A 107 -13.65 -17.69 3.59
CA ASN A 107 -14.50 -17.12 4.63
C ASN A 107 -13.63 -16.48 5.72
N LEU A 108 -13.60 -15.16 5.74
CA LEU A 108 -12.82 -14.37 6.69
C LEU A 108 -13.21 -14.62 8.17
N LYS A 109 -14.39 -15.18 8.42
CA LYS A 109 -14.87 -15.50 9.77
C LYS A 109 -14.21 -16.74 10.37
N ASP A 110 -13.46 -17.49 9.58
CA ASP A 110 -12.80 -18.71 10.05
C ASP A 110 -11.58 -18.37 10.94
N LEU A 111 -11.10 -17.12 10.85
CA LEU A 111 -10.13 -16.58 11.79
C LEU A 111 -10.81 -16.17 13.09
N LYS A 112 -10.41 -16.80 14.19
CA LYS A 112 -10.96 -16.50 15.51
C LYS A 112 -10.42 -15.18 16.04
N ALA A 113 -11.19 -14.54 16.91
CA ALA A 113 -10.70 -13.38 17.66
C ALA A 113 -9.62 -13.82 18.65
N GLY A 114 -8.56 -13.03 18.78
CA GLY A 114 -7.41 -13.36 19.59
C GLY A 114 -6.19 -12.51 19.27
N ASN A 115 -5.16 -12.67 20.11
CA ASN A 115 -3.84 -12.08 19.86
C ASN A 115 -2.97 -13.16 19.22
N TYR A 116 -2.45 -12.87 18.04
CA TYR A 116 -1.59 -13.76 17.27
C TYR A 116 -0.22 -13.11 17.10
N SER A 117 0.79 -13.96 16.96
CA SER A 117 2.07 -13.54 16.40
C SER A 117 2.06 -13.87 14.90
N MET A 118 2.23 -12.85 14.07
CA MET A 118 2.48 -13.05 12.65
C MET A 118 3.95 -13.37 12.45
N SER A 119 4.22 -14.41 11.69
CA SER A 119 5.55 -14.84 11.27
C SER A 119 5.55 -15.14 9.78
N LYS A 120 6.75 -15.15 9.17
CA LYS A 120 6.91 -15.41 7.73
C LYS A 120 6.03 -14.50 6.87
N PHE A 121 5.81 -13.27 7.33
CA PHE A 121 5.02 -12.31 6.57
C PHE A 121 5.84 -11.87 5.36
N CYS A 122 5.33 -12.21 4.18
CA CYS A 122 5.96 -12.03 2.89
C CYS A 122 5.09 -11.16 1.99
N LEU A 123 5.70 -10.20 1.30
CA LEU A 123 5.03 -9.33 0.32
C LEU A 123 5.73 -9.47 -1.02
N GLU A 124 4.99 -9.96 -2.01
CA GLU A 124 5.43 -10.10 -3.39
C GLU A 124 4.72 -9.08 -4.29
N PRO A 125 5.40 -7.97 -4.64
CA PRO A 125 4.95 -7.05 -5.67
C PRO A 125 4.77 -7.74 -7.03
N THR A 126 3.59 -7.53 -7.65
CA THR A 126 3.29 -7.98 -9.02
C THR A 126 3.37 -6.83 -10.03
N SER A 127 3.16 -5.59 -9.59
CA SER A 127 3.21 -4.41 -10.43
C SER A 127 3.78 -3.20 -9.71
N PHE A 128 4.69 -2.50 -10.40
CA PHE A 128 5.24 -1.22 -9.99
C PHE A 128 4.78 -0.15 -10.98
N THR A 129 4.03 0.82 -10.47
CA THR A 129 3.58 1.98 -11.25
C THR A 129 4.06 3.26 -10.59
N VAL A 130 4.54 4.20 -11.38
CA VAL A 130 5.05 5.48 -10.89
C VAL A 130 4.10 6.57 -11.36
N LYS A 131 3.75 7.48 -10.46
CA LYS A 131 2.94 8.64 -10.80
C LYS A 131 3.78 9.62 -11.58
N GLU A 132 3.34 9.91 -12.79
CA GLU A 132 3.99 10.86 -13.67
C GLU A 132 3.02 12.01 -13.95
N GLU A 133 3.54 13.24 -14.02
CA GLU A 133 2.77 14.35 -14.53
C GLU A 133 2.48 14.15 -16.02
N SER A 134 1.29 14.53 -16.48
CA SER A 134 0.95 14.34 -17.87
C SER A 134 1.94 15.09 -18.78
N GLN A 135 2.40 14.42 -19.84
CA GLN A 135 3.25 15.04 -20.87
C GLN A 135 2.53 16.18 -21.60
N PHE A 136 1.19 16.22 -21.53
CA PHE A 136 0.38 17.27 -22.09
C PHE A 136 0.09 18.36 -21.05
N LYS A 137 0.24 19.63 -21.46
CA LYS A 137 -0.12 20.77 -20.61
C LYS A 137 -1.58 20.68 -20.17
N GLY A 138 -1.82 20.47 -18.88
CA GLY A 138 -3.15 20.39 -18.27
C GLY A 138 -3.75 18.98 -18.17
N GLY A 139 -2.98 17.91 -18.43
CA GLY A 139 -3.43 16.56 -18.16
C GLY A 139 -3.29 16.18 -16.68
N GLU A 140 -4.20 15.34 -16.19
CA GLU A 140 -4.15 14.81 -14.83
C GLU A 140 -2.95 13.85 -14.66
N PRO A 141 -2.30 13.82 -13.47
CA PRO A 141 -1.22 12.89 -13.20
C PRO A 141 -1.74 11.46 -13.16
N GLU A 142 -1.04 10.54 -13.84
CA GLU A 142 -1.43 9.15 -13.95
C GLU A 142 -0.30 8.19 -13.52
N PHE A 143 -0.69 7.01 -13.05
CA PHE A 143 0.25 5.95 -12.69
C PHE A 143 0.66 5.18 -13.95
N VAL A 144 1.89 5.38 -14.40
CA VAL A 144 2.44 4.72 -15.59
C VAL A 144 3.08 3.39 -15.23
N LYS A 145 2.91 2.39 -16.10
CA LYS A 145 3.59 1.10 -15.96
C LYS A 145 5.09 1.27 -16.16
N THR A 146 5.87 0.60 -15.30
CA THR A 146 7.33 0.67 -15.35
C THR A 146 7.95 -0.69 -15.62
N LYS A 147 9.24 -0.70 -15.96
CA LYS A 147 10.05 -1.91 -16.14
C LYS A 147 11.03 -2.05 -15.00
N LEU A 148 11.05 -3.21 -14.34
CA LEU A 148 11.96 -3.49 -13.24
C LEU A 148 13.40 -3.65 -13.74
N MET A 149 14.37 -3.03 -13.05
CA MET A 149 15.79 -3.06 -13.41
C MET A 149 16.65 -3.87 -12.43
N THR A 150 16.21 -4.04 -11.18
CA THR A 150 16.99 -4.64 -10.09
C THR A 150 16.87 -6.17 -9.99
N ARG A 151 16.21 -6.83 -10.96
CA ARG A 151 15.96 -8.29 -10.94
C ARG A 151 15.13 -8.71 -9.71
N LEU A 152 15.21 -9.97 -9.30
CA LEU A 152 14.42 -10.60 -8.24
C LEU A 152 14.98 -10.27 -6.83
N THR A 153 14.89 -9.01 -6.42
CA THR A 153 15.39 -8.52 -5.11
C THR A 153 14.39 -7.60 -4.42
N TYR A 154 13.11 -7.74 -4.73
CA TYR A 154 12.07 -6.76 -4.37
C TYR A 154 11.00 -7.31 -3.44
N THR A 155 11.02 -8.62 -3.15
CA THR A 155 10.07 -9.25 -2.23
C THR A 155 10.55 -8.99 -0.81
N LEU A 156 9.61 -8.66 0.07
CA LEU A 156 9.86 -8.56 1.50
C LEU A 156 9.49 -9.89 2.13
N ASP A 157 10.28 -10.38 3.08
CA ASP A 157 10.11 -11.74 3.62
C ASP A 157 10.53 -11.83 5.08
N GLU A 158 10.08 -12.89 5.74
CA GLU A 158 10.36 -13.21 7.14
C GLU A 158 10.01 -12.08 8.11
N ILE A 159 9.01 -11.26 7.78
CA ILE A 159 8.53 -10.21 8.66
C ILE A 159 7.73 -10.83 9.80
N SER A 160 7.96 -10.28 10.98
CA SER A 160 7.33 -10.66 12.24
C SER A 160 6.61 -9.46 12.84
N GLY A 161 5.51 -9.73 13.54
CA GLY A 161 4.72 -8.68 14.13
C GLY A 161 3.57 -9.20 14.97
N LYS A 162 2.96 -8.29 15.73
CA LYS A 162 1.78 -8.58 16.54
C LYS A 162 0.53 -8.39 15.70
N PHE A 163 -0.32 -9.41 15.67
CA PHE A 163 -1.55 -9.40 14.89
C PHE A 163 -2.74 -9.67 15.82
N ASN A 164 -3.47 -8.62 16.18
CA ASN A 164 -4.60 -8.75 17.08
C ASN A 164 -5.91 -8.68 16.29
N VAL A 165 -6.79 -9.65 16.51
CA VAL A 165 -8.13 -9.71 15.92
C VAL A 165 -9.16 -9.48 17.02
N ASP A 166 -9.97 -8.43 16.87
CA ASP A 166 -11.04 -8.14 17.81
C ASP A 166 -12.29 -9.03 17.57
N GLY A 167 -13.19 -9.08 18.55
CA GLY A 167 -14.43 -9.85 18.45
C GLY A 167 -15.43 -9.34 17.38
N SER A 168 -15.14 -8.19 16.75
CA SER A 168 -15.94 -7.59 15.69
C SER A 168 -15.35 -7.87 14.29
N GLY A 169 -14.18 -8.49 14.20
CA GLY A 169 -13.47 -8.77 12.95
C GLY A 169 -12.55 -7.65 12.47
N ASN A 170 -12.23 -6.66 13.31
CA ASN A 170 -11.17 -5.71 13.06
C ASN A 170 -9.81 -6.27 13.49
N VAL A 171 -8.79 -5.84 12.78
CA VAL A 171 -7.40 -6.24 12.93
C VAL A 171 -6.57 -5.03 13.34
N ASP A 172 -5.64 -5.25 14.26
CA ASP A 172 -4.53 -4.34 14.56
C ASP A 172 -3.23 -5.11 14.35
N PHE A 173 -2.56 -4.83 13.24
CA PHE A 173 -1.27 -5.42 12.89
C PHE A 173 -0.16 -4.39 13.10
N LYS A 174 0.87 -4.80 13.85
CA LYS A 174 2.06 -4.01 14.08
C LYS A 174 3.30 -4.81 13.68
N GLU A 175 4.03 -4.29 12.72
CA GLU A 175 5.34 -4.80 12.30
C GLU A 175 6.38 -4.53 13.40
N GLU A 176 7.28 -5.50 13.63
CA GLU A 176 8.33 -5.40 14.66
C GLU A 176 9.73 -5.67 14.12
N ASP A 177 9.93 -6.72 13.33
CA ASP A 177 11.24 -7.10 12.79
C ASP A 177 11.12 -7.93 11.50
N GLY A 178 12.20 -8.02 10.72
CA GLY A 178 12.32 -8.86 9.53
C GLY A 178 12.99 -8.15 8.35
N ILE A 179 12.89 -8.74 7.15
CA ILE A 179 13.36 -8.11 5.92
C ILE A 179 12.22 -7.23 5.39
N ASP A 180 12.04 -6.10 6.05
CA ASP A 180 10.96 -5.13 5.88
C ASP A 180 11.28 -3.99 4.89
N TYR A 181 12.44 -4.05 4.23
CA TYR A 181 12.80 -3.13 3.14
C TYR A 181 13.61 -3.79 2.02
N ALA A 182 13.41 -3.32 0.79
CA ALA A 182 14.11 -3.76 -0.41
C ALA A 182 14.40 -2.56 -1.34
N PRO A 183 15.67 -2.33 -1.74
CA PRO A 183 16.01 -1.30 -2.71
C PRO A 183 15.61 -1.74 -4.12
N VAL A 184 14.73 -0.97 -4.76
CA VAL A 184 14.19 -1.28 -6.08
C VAL A 184 14.48 -0.12 -7.03
N THR A 185 14.77 -0.44 -8.29
CA THR A 185 14.83 0.58 -9.35
C THR A 185 13.97 0.14 -10.51
N VAL A 186 13.10 1.03 -10.93
CA VAL A 186 12.26 0.85 -12.11
C VAL A 186 12.57 1.89 -13.15
N GLN A 187 12.32 1.56 -14.41
CA GLN A 187 12.48 2.43 -15.55
C GLN A 187 11.11 2.79 -16.12
N MET A 188 10.85 4.08 -16.27
CA MET A 188 9.64 4.61 -16.89
C MET A 188 9.71 4.54 -18.42
N PRO A 189 8.58 4.65 -19.14
CA PRO A 189 8.54 4.63 -20.61
C PRO A 189 9.34 5.75 -21.32
N GLY A 190 9.86 6.74 -20.60
CA GLY A 190 10.79 7.76 -21.14
C GLY A 190 12.28 7.48 -20.92
N GLY A 191 12.63 6.31 -20.35
CA GLY A 191 14.01 5.93 -20.06
C GLY A 191 14.54 6.42 -18.70
N GLU A 192 13.84 7.34 -18.04
CA GLU A 192 14.13 7.77 -16.67
C GLU A 192 14.07 6.59 -15.69
N ARG A 193 15.06 6.51 -14.80
CA ARG A 193 15.14 5.50 -13.75
C ARG A 193 14.74 6.11 -12.42
N VAL A 194 13.76 5.50 -11.78
CA VAL A 194 13.23 5.92 -10.49
C VAL A 194 13.63 4.86 -9.47
N PRO A 195 14.70 5.11 -8.67
CA PRO A 195 15.00 4.28 -7.52
C PRO A 195 14.04 4.61 -6.37
N PHE A 196 13.68 3.59 -5.60
CA PHE A 196 12.88 3.72 -4.39
C PHE A 196 13.16 2.55 -3.45
N LEU A 197 12.85 2.74 -2.17
CA LEU A 197 13.02 1.70 -1.15
C LEU A 197 11.65 1.11 -0.84
N PHE A 198 11.28 -0.02 -1.44
CA PHE A 198 10.03 -0.69 -1.07
C PHE A 198 10.15 -1.12 0.40
N THR A 199 9.22 -0.69 1.25
CA THR A 199 9.36 -0.90 2.70
C THR A 199 7.99 -0.92 3.36
N ILE A 200 7.92 -1.58 4.52
CA ILE A 200 6.79 -1.49 5.46
C ILE A 200 7.28 -1.29 6.90
N LYS A 201 8.44 -0.64 7.07
CA LYS A 201 9.03 -0.29 8.36
C LYS A 201 8.07 0.44 9.29
N GLU A 202 8.00 -0.02 10.53
CA GLU A 202 7.18 0.55 11.59
C GLU A 202 5.69 0.62 11.22
N LEU A 203 5.22 -0.28 10.36
CA LEU A 203 3.83 -0.33 9.91
C LEU A 203 2.89 -0.58 11.09
N GLN A 204 1.86 0.26 11.18
CA GLN A 204 0.74 0.08 12.10
C GLN A 204 -0.55 0.07 11.29
N ALA A 205 -1.00 -1.13 10.90
CA ALA A 205 -2.16 -1.31 10.04
C ALA A 205 -3.39 -1.67 10.87
N LYS A 206 -4.49 -0.92 10.68
CA LYS A 206 -5.76 -1.12 11.37
C LYS A 206 -6.91 -1.17 10.38
N GLY A 207 -7.94 -1.93 10.70
CA GLY A 207 -9.16 -1.97 9.88
C GLY A 207 -9.82 -3.34 9.93
N SER A 208 -10.59 -3.68 8.90
CA SER A 208 -11.28 -4.98 8.82
C SER A 208 -10.45 -6.00 8.04
N LEU A 209 -10.74 -7.29 8.17
CA LEU A 209 -10.08 -8.34 7.36
C LEU A 209 -10.23 -8.12 5.83
N GLY A 210 -11.29 -7.45 5.38
CA GLY A 210 -11.48 -7.09 3.97
C GLY A 210 -10.72 -5.85 3.51
N GLY A 211 -10.03 -5.17 4.43
CA GLY A 211 -9.33 -3.92 4.18
C GLY A 211 -8.82 -3.34 5.49
N PHE A 212 -7.57 -3.61 5.81
CA PHE A 212 -6.85 -3.00 6.93
C PHE A 212 -5.63 -2.28 6.37
N GLY A 213 -5.36 -1.08 6.86
CA GLY A 213 -4.32 -0.24 6.29
C GLY A 213 -3.71 0.69 7.32
N GLY A 214 -2.55 1.22 6.98
CA GLY A 214 -1.75 2.00 7.90
C GLY A 214 -0.65 2.77 7.20
N ASP A 215 -0.13 3.74 7.93
CA ASP A 215 1.06 4.47 7.51
C ASP A 215 2.30 3.72 7.98
N PHE A 216 3.39 3.86 7.22
CA PHE A 216 4.70 3.29 7.53
C PHE A 216 5.81 4.29 7.19
N VAL A 217 7.00 4.08 7.74
CA VAL A 217 8.15 4.94 7.53
C VAL A 217 8.89 4.52 6.26
N VAL A 218 9.23 5.50 5.43
CA VAL A 218 10.09 5.34 4.26
C VAL A 218 11.42 6.03 4.54
N PRO A 219 12.45 5.28 4.98
CA PRO A 219 13.78 5.85 5.14
C PRO A 219 14.31 6.41 3.83
N SER A 220 15.28 7.33 3.93
CA SER A 220 16.05 7.76 2.77
C SER A 220 16.67 6.55 2.05
N TYR A 221 16.51 6.48 0.73
CA TYR A 221 17.08 5.42 -0.11
C TYR A 221 18.61 5.32 0.04
N ARG A 222 19.28 6.44 0.34
CA ARG A 222 20.70 6.52 0.66
C ARG A 222 20.89 6.76 2.16
N GLY A 223 21.81 6.03 2.78
CA GLY A 223 22.24 6.28 4.15
C GLY A 223 22.98 7.60 4.30
N SER A 224 23.11 8.08 5.55
CA SER A 224 23.74 9.38 5.85
C SER A 224 25.22 9.46 5.47
N SER A 225 25.92 8.33 5.49
CA SER A 225 27.33 8.21 5.09
C SER A 225 27.52 7.97 3.59
N PHE A 226 26.45 7.97 2.78
CA PHE A 226 26.58 7.87 1.34
C PHE A 226 27.33 9.09 0.79
N LEU A 227 28.33 8.83 -0.06
CA LEU A 227 29.10 9.86 -0.73
C LEU A 227 28.64 9.98 -2.18
N ASP A 228 28.26 11.19 -2.57
CA ASP A 228 28.03 11.50 -3.97
C ASP A 228 29.36 11.49 -4.77
N PRO A 229 29.33 11.58 -6.12
CA PRO A 229 30.54 11.56 -6.92
C PRO A 229 31.52 12.71 -6.66
N LYS A 230 31.11 13.76 -5.93
CA LYS A 230 31.98 14.87 -5.49
C LYS A 230 32.49 14.67 -4.07
N GLY A 231 32.24 13.50 -3.47
CA GLY A 231 32.63 13.19 -2.10
C GLY A 231 31.78 13.90 -1.06
N ARG A 232 30.59 14.40 -1.42
CA ARG A 232 29.67 15.06 -0.48
C ARG A 232 28.72 14.06 0.13
N GLY A 233 28.43 14.19 1.42
CA GLY A 233 27.52 13.30 2.14
C GLY A 233 26.86 14.02 3.32
N GLY A 234 25.95 13.33 4.02
CA GLY A 234 25.20 13.93 5.13
C GLY A 234 25.97 13.91 6.44
N SER A 235 26.54 12.76 6.81
CA SER A 235 27.32 12.59 8.04
C SER A 235 28.83 12.55 7.82
N THR A 236 29.26 12.15 6.63
CA THR A 236 30.66 12.04 6.22
C THR A 236 30.83 12.63 4.83
N GLY A 237 32.02 13.15 4.53
CA GLY A 237 32.35 13.76 3.24
C GLY A 237 32.43 15.28 3.32
N TYR A 238 32.55 15.91 2.17
CA TYR A 238 32.53 17.37 2.04
C TYR A 238 31.11 17.91 2.16
N ASP A 239 30.97 19.12 2.69
CA ASP A 239 29.73 19.87 2.78
C ASP A 239 29.53 20.83 1.60
N ASN A 240 30.52 20.96 0.72
CA ASN A 240 30.48 21.85 -0.43
C ASN A 240 31.14 21.27 -1.69
N ALA A 241 31.01 21.99 -2.81
CA ALA A 241 31.59 21.59 -4.08
C ALA A 241 33.08 21.99 -4.19
N VAL A 242 33.97 21.21 -3.55
CA VAL A 242 35.43 21.47 -3.51
C VAL A 242 36.11 21.62 -4.86
N ALA A 243 35.53 21.04 -5.92
CA ALA A 243 36.05 21.16 -7.29
C ALA A 243 35.82 22.56 -7.92
N LEU A 244 34.96 23.39 -7.33
CA LEU A 244 34.60 24.72 -7.82
C LEU A 244 34.83 25.76 -6.71
N PRO A 245 36.09 26.10 -6.38
CA PRO A 245 36.39 26.94 -5.21
C PRO A 245 35.75 28.34 -5.27
N ALA A 246 35.52 28.90 -6.46
CA ALA A 246 34.88 30.21 -6.62
C ALA A 246 33.36 30.19 -6.47
N ARG A 247 32.73 29.01 -6.54
CA ARG A 247 31.27 28.82 -6.49
C ARG A 247 30.84 27.73 -5.50
N SER A 248 31.74 27.34 -4.58
CA SER A 248 31.60 26.16 -3.72
C SER A 248 30.27 26.17 -2.95
N ASP A 249 29.90 27.36 -2.47
CA ASP A 249 28.76 27.61 -1.57
C ASP A 249 27.69 28.49 -2.25
N SER A 250 27.63 28.48 -3.58
CA SER A 250 26.56 29.20 -4.28
C SER A 250 25.18 28.62 -3.94
N ASP A 251 24.17 29.49 -3.83
CA ASP A 251 22.80 29.10 -3.47
C ASP A 251 22.19 28.05 -4.42
N GLU A 252 22.63 28.04 -5.68
CA GLU A 252 22.24 27.04 -6.68
C GLU A 252 22.67 25.62 -6.31
N LEU A 253 23.75 25.47 -5.54
CA LEU A 253 24.29 24.18 -5.09
C LEU A 253 23.85 23.81 -3.68
N ALA A 254 23.06 24.66 -3.01
CA ALA A 254 22.71 24.46 -1.60
C ALA A 254 21.97 23.13 -1.37
N LYS A 255 21.10 22.70 -2.31
CA LYS A 255 20.38 21.43 -2.24
C LYS A 255 21.30 20.23 -2.42
N GLU A 256 22.29 20.36 -3.29
CA GLU A 256 23.24 19.31 -3.60
C GLU A 256 24.37 19.22 -2.58
N ASN A 257 24.70 20.33 -1.91
CA ASN A 257 25.70 20.45 -0.86
C ASN A 257 25.16 19.94 0.47
N ASN A 258 23.99 20.43 0.89
CA ASN A 258 23.37 20.03 2.14
C ASN A 258 22.50 18.78 1.95
N LYS A 259 23.12 17.61 2.17
CA LYS A 259 22.45 16.32 2.03
C LYS A 259 21.45 16.08 3.16
N SER A 260 20.20 15.81 2.81
CA SER A 260 19.13 15.48 3.74
C SER A 260 18.77 13.99 3.69
N VAL A 261 18.77 13.34 4.85
CA VAL A 261 18.32 11.94 5.03
C VAL A 261 16.95 11.85 5.70
N ALA A 262 16.14 12.90 5.57
CA ALA A 262 14.81 12.94 6.16
C ALA A 262 13.96 11.74 5.69
N ALA A 263 13.40 11.00 6.65
CA ALA A 263 12.45 9.93 6.36
C ALA A 263 11.12 10.52 5.90
N LEU A 264 10.47 9.82 4.99
CA LEU A 264 9.14 10.14 4.48
C LEU A 264 8.13 9.13 5.01
N LYS A 265 6.86 9.29 4.63
CA LYS A 265 5.78 8.38 5.01
C LYS A 265 5.19 7.74 3.77
N GLY A 266 4.90 6.44 3.87
CA GLY A 266 4.10 5.68 2.91
C GLY A 266 2.82 5.20 3.55
N GLN A 267 1.90 4.71 2.74
CA GLN A 267 0.63 4.13 3.18
C GLN A 267 0.38 2.82 2.46
N ALA A 268 -0.02 1.78 3.20
CA ALA A 268 -0.37 0.48 2.65
C ALA A 268 -1.75 0.04 3.11
N VAL A 269 -2.44 -0.69 2.24
CA VAL A 269 -3.73 -1.33 2.49
C VAL A 269 -3.61 -2.80 2.11
N PHE A 270 -4.06 -3.65 3.00
CA PHE A 270 -4.03 -5.10 2.89
C PHE A 270 -5.46 -5.63 2.92
N SER A 271 -5.74 -6.62 2.08
CA SER A 271 -6.98 -7.38 2.10
C SER A 271 -6.63 -8.85 2.25
N VAL A 272 -7.24 -9.53 3.22
CA VAL A 272 -7.16 -10.98 3.35
C VAL A 272 -8.06 -11.60 2.28
N ALA A 273 -7.56 -12.63 1.59
CA ALA A 273 -8.30 -13.36 0.56
C ALA A 273 -8.55 -14.83 0.94
N LYS A 274 -7.56 -15.48 1.57
CA LYS A 274 -7.63 -16.88 1.99
C LYS A 274 -7.08 -17.05 3.40
N ILE A 275 -7.69 -17.96 4.15
CA ILE A 275 -7.30 -18.33 5.51
C ILE A 275 -7.34 -19.86 5.63
N ASP A 276 -6.27 -20.45 6.12
CA ASP A 276 -6.25 -21.84 6.54
C ASP A 276 -6.20 -21.91 8.08
N PRO A 277 -7.32 -22.21 8.76
CA PRO A 277 -7.36 -22.25 10.22
C PRO A 277 -6.62 -23.47 10.81
N SER A 278 -6.25 -24.46 9.99
CA SER A 278 -5.55 -25.66 10.47
C SER A 278 -4.05 -25.42 10.64
N THR A 279 -3.44 -24.66 9.72
CA THR A 279 -2.02 -24.30 9.72
C THR A 279 -1.78 -22.89 10.28
N GLY A 280 -2.82 -22.06 10.36
CA GLY A 280 -2.70 -20.65 10.73
C GLY A 280 -2.24 -19.76 9.57
N GLU A 281 -2.20 -20.29 8.34
CA GLU A 281 -1.76 -19.54 7.17
C GLU A 281 -2.82 -18.56 6.68
N VAL A 282 -2.37 -17.38 6.29
CA VAL A 282 -3.21 -16.32 5.71
C VAL A 282 -2.52 -15.75 4.48
N ALA A 283 -3.33 -15.48 3.45
CA ALA A 283 -2.83 -14.82 2.25
C ALA A 283 -3.84 -13.83 1.70
N GLY A 284 -3.33 -12.89 0.92
CA GLY A 284 -4.13 -11.78 0.44
C GLY A 284 -3.46 -10.94 -0.63
N VAL A 285 -4.06 -9.78 -0.84
CA VAL A 285 -3.59 -8.76 -1.80
C VAL A 285 -3.26 -7.50 -1.02
N PHE A 286 -2.23 -6.79 -1.47
CA PHE A 286 -1.88 -5.48 -0.92
C PHE A 286 -1.75 -4.42 -2.01
N GLU A 287 -2.02 -3.18 -1.63
CA GLU A 287 -1.68 -1.97 -2.36
C GLU A 287 -0.92 -1.03 -1.44
N SER A 288 0.23 -0.55 -1.88
CA SER A 288 1.08 0.39 -1.16
C SER A 288 1.37 1.60 -2.05
N ILE A 289 1.30 2.79 -1.46
CA ILE A 289 1.71 4.04 -2.08
C ILE A 289 2.80 4.65 -1.22
N GLN A 290 3.97 4.86 -1.81
CA GLN A 290 5.12 5.40 -1.12
C GLN A 290 5.97 6.30 -2.02
N PRO A 291 6.67 7.29 -1.44
CA PRO A 291 7.59 8.13 -2.18
C PRO A 291 8.82 7.38 -2.69
N SER A 292 9.38 7.87 -3.79
CA SER A 292 10.65 7.44 -4.34
C SER A 292 11.85 8.08 -3.64
N ASP A 293 13.05 7.72 -4.09
CA ASP A 293 14.30 8.38 -3.71
C ASP A 293 14.28 9.90 -3.98
N THR A 294 14.91 10.66 -3.09
CA THR A 294 15.07 12.12 -3.17
C THR A 294 16.51 12.54 -3.49
N ASP A 295 17.41 11.60 -3.76
CA ASP A 295 18.85 11.86 -3.94
C ASP A 295 19.42 12.71 -2.80
N LEU A 296 19.16 12.25 -1.57
CA LEU A 296 19.51 12.95 -0.33
C LEU A 296 18.96 14.39 -0.28
N GLY A 297 17.70 14.59 -0.70
CA GLY A 297 17.02 15.89 -0.70
C GLY A 297 17.27 16.78 -1.92
N SER A 298 18.05 16.33 -2.90
CA SER A 298 18.37 17.10 -4.10
C SER A 298 17.21 17.15 -5.10
N LYS A 299 16.36 16.11 -5.15
CA LYS A 299 15.20 16.02 -6.06
C LYS A 299 13.90 15.75 -5.30
N ALA A 300 12.78 16.13 -5.92
CA ALA A 300 11.45 15.80 -5.41
C ALA A 300 11.16 14.29 -5.58
N PRO A 301 10.58 13.62 -4.57
CA PRO A 301 10.17 12.23 -4.71
C PRO A 301 8.94 12.10 -5.61
N LYS A 302 8.88 11.03 -6.39
CA LYS A 302 7.68 10.60 -7.15
C LYS A 302 6.86 9.63 -6.31
N ASP A 303 5.54 9.62 -6.49
CA ASP A 303 4.68 8.63 -5.83
C ASP A 303 4.78 7.29 -6.58
N VAL A 304 5.14 6.22 -5.88
CA VAL A 304 5.20 4.86 -6.41
C VAL A 304 4.05 4.05 -5.83
N LYS A 305 3.20 3.52 -6.70
CA LYS A 305 2.16 2.57 -6.34
C LYS A 305 2.61 1.15 -6.65
N ILE A 306 2.53 0.32 -5.63
CA ILE A 306 3.00 -1.05 -5.58
C ILE A 306 1.79 -1.93 -5.24
N THR A 307 1.46 -2.85 -6.12
CA THR A 307 0.39 -3.83 -5.88
C THR A 307 0.96 -5.22 -5.93
N GLY A 308 0.45 -6.12 -5.10
CA GLY A 308 1.02 -7.46 -5.02
C GLY A 308 0.20 -8.43 -4.18
N LEU A 309 0.77 -9.61 -4.01
CA LEU A 309 0.25 -10.66 -3.15
C LEU A 309 1.04 -10.66 -1.84
N TRP A 310 0.42 -11.11 -0.77
CA TRP A 310 1.10 -11.31 0.50
C TRP A 310 0.69 -12.62 1.15
N TYR A 311 1.57 -13.13 2.00
CA TYR A 311 1.42 -14.36 2.76
C TYR A 311 1.87 -14.12 4.20
N GLY A 312 1.31 -14.84 5.17
CA GLY A 312 1.80 -14.86 6.54
C GLY A 312 1.28 -16.06 7.32
N GLN A 313 1.96 -16.38 8.42
CA GLN A 313 1.58 -17.45 9.35
C GLN A 313 1.25 -16.86 10.72
N LEU A 314 0.05 -17.18 11.22
CA LEU A 314 -0.43 -16.79 12.54
C LEU A 314 -0.21 -17.93 13.53
N SER A 315 0.47 -17.63 14.64
CA SER A 315 0.67 -18.55 15.78
C SER A 315 0.13 -17.98 17.08
#